data_AF-A0A7C3UEW9-F1
#
_entry.id   AF-A0A7C3UEW9-F1
#
_cell.length_a   1.000
_cell.length_b   1.000
_cell.length_c   1.000
_cell.angle_alpha   90.00
_cell.angle_beta   90.00
_cell.angle_gamma   90.00
#
_symmetry.space_group_name_H-M   'P 1'
#
loop_
_entity.id
_entity.type
_entity.pdbx_description
1 polymer ?
#
loop_
_entity_poly.entity_id
_entity_poly.type
_entity_poly.pdbx_seq_one_letter_code
_entity_poly.pdbx_strand_id
1 'polypeptide(L)'
;MAMTRSLLHAAARPGAGPGEVLAAVNDGLARDLAGQRLPCFVTLAIAAWDPRSGVLTVAGGGHNPLLLVGEDGVRRLPSLGPALGVRTGLVFPEEEARPSRGDLLALYTDGLTEARGPDGSLYGLERLEAALSRFRGRPACETLSAVWDEVAAFRGGGPATDDATLILARCQGPADDERKGGTHAH
;
A
#
# COMPACT_ATOMS: atom_id res chain seq x y z
N MET A 1 -2.20 -17.34 1.49
CA MET A 1 -1.29 -16.52 2.31
C MET A 1 0.13 -17.10 2.44
N ALA A 2 0.35 -18.27 3.05
CA ALA A 2 1.71 -18.80 3.30
C ALA A 2 2.55 -18.97 2.01
N MET A 3 1.96 -19.59 1.00
CA MET A 3 2.58 -19.80 -0.31
C MET A 3 2.92 -18.48 -1.03
N THR A 4 2.00 -17.52 -1.08
CA THR A 4 2.23 -16.19 -1.67
C THR A 4 3.42 -15.49 -1.03
N ARG A 5 3.52 -15.54 0.31
CA ARG A 5 4.65 -14.96 1.05
C ARG A 5 5.97 -15.62 0.68
N SER A 6 6.01 -16.96 0.59
CA SER A 6 7.22 -17.68 0.19
C SER A 6 7.66 -17.32 -1.24
N LEU A 7 6.72 -17.26 -2.19
CA LEU A 7 7.00 -16.84 -3.56
C LEU A 7 7.50 -15.39 -3.62
N LEU A 8 6.88 -14.49 -2.84
CA LEU A 8 7.29 -13.09 -2.75
C LEU A 8 8.75 -12.97 -2.25
N HIS A 9 9.09 -13.66 -1.16
CA HIS A 9 10.47 -13.67 -0.66
C HIS A 9 11.46 -14.25 -1.65
N ALA A 10 11.10 -15.30 -2.41
CA ALA A 10 11.96 -15.88 -3.43
C ALA A 10 12.12 -14.96 -4.66
N ALA A 11 11.08 -14.22 -5.02
CA ALA A 11 11.07 -13.31 -6.17
C ALA A 11 11.79 -11.99 -5.89
N ALA A 12 11.73 -11.48 -4.65
CA ALA A 12 12.34 -10.23 -4.21
C ALA A 12 13.87 -10.31 -4.16
N ARG A 13 14.51 -10.21 -5.32
CA ARG A 13 15.97 -10.22 -5.51
C ARG A 13 16.52 -8.80 -5.62
N PRO A 14 17.80 -8.56 -5.27
CA PRO A 14 18.42 -7.25 -5.46
C PRO A 14 18.30 -6.78 -6.92
N GLY A 15 17.78 -5.56 -7.11
CA GLY A 15 17.61 -4.95 -8.43
C GLY A 15 16.33 -5.32 -9.19
N ALA A 16 15.51 -6.25 -8.69
CA ALA A 16 14.23 -6.57 -9.31
C ALA A 16 13.18 -5.48 -9.04
N GLY A 17 12.48 -5.05 -10.09
CA GLY A 17 11.39 -4.09 -9.99
C GLY A 17 10.11 -4.71 -9.39
N PRO A 18 9.21 -3.91 -8.77
CA PRO A 18 7.93 -4.39 -8.26
C PRO A 18 7.10 -5.22 -9.25
N GLY A 19 7.05 -4.81 -10.53
CA GLY A 19 6.31 -5.49 -11.58
C GLY A 19 6.93 -6.85 -11.94
N GLU A 20 8.26 -6.93 -11.98
CA GLU A 20 8.98 -8.19 -12.20
C GLU A 20 8.74 -9.18 -11.06
N VAL A 21 8.76 -8.68 -9.82
CA VAL A 21 8.46 -9.48 -8.63
C VAL A 21 7.02 -10.01 -8.69
N LEU A 22 6.04 -9.16 -9.02
CA LEU A 22 4.66 -9.60 -9.19
C LEU A 22 4.51 -10.64 -10.30
N ALA A 23 5.17 -10.47 -11.44
CA ALA A 23 5.14 -11.44 -12.53
C ALA A 23 5.68 -12.82 -12.09
N ALA A 24 6.81 -12.83 -11.37
CA ALA A 24 7.38 -14.07 -10.85
C ALA A 24 6.49 -14.75 -9.81
N VAL A 25 5.87 -13.98 -8.90
CA VAL A 25 4.91 -14.52 -7.92
C VAL A 25 3.67 -15.06 -8.63
N ASN A 26 3.14 -14.33 -9.61
CA ASN A 26 1.99 -14.77 -10.40
C ASN A 26 2.26 -16.10 -11.09
N ASP A 27 3.43 -16.24 -11.72
CA ASP A 27 3.80 -17.45 -12.43
C ASP A 27 3.96 -18.65 -11.48
N GLY A 28 4.51 -18.44 -10.29
CA GLY A 28 4.54 -19.47 -9.25
C GLY A 28 3.13 -19.88 -8.83
N LEU A 29 2.28 -18.91 -8.49
CA LEU A 29 0.90 -19.14 -8.08
C LEU A 29 0.10 -19.87 -9.18
N ALA A 30 0.17 -19.41 -10.42
CA ALA A 30 -0.61 -19.98 -11.53
C ALA A 30 -0.23 -21.45 -11.82
N ARG A 31 1.04 -21.83 -11.63
CA ARG A 31 1.46 -23.23 -11.77
C ARG A 31 0.92 -24.12 -10.65
N ASP A 32 1.01 -23.64 -9.42
CA ASP A 32 0.63 -24.43 -8.25
C ASP A 32 -0.89 -24.47 -8.01
N LEU A 33 -1.62 -23.47 -8.50
CA LEU A 33 -3.09 -23.43 -8.49
C LEU A 33 -3.70 -24.13 -9.72
N ALA A 34 -2.87 -24.54 -10.69
CA ALA A 34 -3.35 -25.23 -11.88
C ALA A 34 -4.09 -26.53 -11.51
N GLY A 35 -5.28 -26.72 -12.09
CA GLY A 35 -6.08 -27.93 -11.86
C GLY A 35 -6.88 -27.96 -10.56
N GLN A 36 -6.90 -26.88 -9.77
CA GLN A 36 -7.83 -26.78 -8.65
C GLN A 36 -9.29 -26.70 -9.13
N ARG A 37 -10.20 -27.32 -8.37
CA ARG A 37 -11.64 -27.38 -8.71
C ARG A 37 -12.33 -26.02 -8.64
N LEU A 38 -11.77 -25.06 -7.92
CA LEU A 38 -12.28 -23.70 -7.79
C LEU A 38 -11.19 -22.71 -8.23
N PRO A 39 -11.54 -21.64 -8.97
CA PRO A 39 -10.59 -20.60 -9.33
C PRO A 39 -10.15 -19.86 -8.06
N CYS A 40 -8.86 -19.93 -7.76
CA CYS A 40 -8.23 -19.20 -6.67
C CYS A 40 -7.36 -18.08 -7.25
N PHE A 41 -7.42 -16.90 -6.67
CA PHE A 41 -6.58 -15.76 -7.04
C PHE A 41 -6.10 -15.01 -5.80
N VAL A 42 -5.10 -14.15 -5.99
CA VAL A 42 -4.57 -13.30 -4.93
C VAL A 42 -4.45 -11.88 -5.45
N THR A 43 -4.93 -10.90 -4.67
CA THR A 43 -4.61 -9.49 -4.89
C THR A 43 -3.33 -9.13 -4.15
N LEU A 44 -2.44 -8.37 -4.77
CA LEU A 44 -1.19 -7.93 -4.14
C LEU A 44 -0.79 -6.54 -4.66
N ALA A 45 -0.19 -5.73 -3.81
CA ALA A 45 0.52 -4.52 -4.23
C ALA A 45 1.92 -4.50 -3.62
N ILE A 46 2.88 -3.96 -4.36
CA ILE A 46 4.26 -3.76 -3.94
C ILE A 46 4.61 -2.30 -4.15
N ALA A 47 5.16 -1.67 -3.12
CA ALA A 47 5.73 -0.35 -3.18
C ALA A 47 7.22 -0.44 -2.79
N ALA A 48 8.10 -0.14 -3.74
CA ALA A 48 9.55 -0.13 -3.56
C ALA A 48 10.05 1.31 -3.50
N TRP A 49 10.71 1.66 -2.40
CA TRP A 49 11.33 2.97 -2.19
C TRP A 49 12.83 2.88 -2.45
N ASP A 50 13.34 3.70 -3.37
CA ASP A 50 14.77 3.93 -3.51
C ASP A 50 15.16 5.21 -2.74
N PRO A 51 15.82 5.08 -1.56
CA PRO A 51 16.22 6.24 -0.77
C PRO A 51 17.30 7.09 -1.43
N ARG A 52 18.02 6.57 -2.45
CA ARG A 52 19.06 7.34 -3.15
C ARG A 52 18.48 8.29 -4.18
N SER A 53 17.55 7.81 -5.00
CA SER A 53 16.91 8.62 -6.05
C SER A 53 15.64 9.34 -5.59
N GLY A 54 15.08 8.94 -4.44
CA GLY A 54 13.81 9.43 -3.93
C GLY A 54 12.60 8.97 -4.77
N VAL A 55 12.75 7.89 -5.52
CA VAL A 55 11.69 7.32 -6.36
C VAL A 55 10.95 6.23 -5.58
N LEU A 56 9.63 6.33 -5.57
CA LEU A 56 8.71 5.28 -5.16
C LEU A 56 8.16 4.61 -6.42
N THR A 57 8.47 3.34 -6.60
CA THR A 57 7.92 2.52 -7.69
C THR A 57 6.84 1.61 -7.13
N VAL A 58 5.65 1.62 -7.72
CA VAL A 58 4.51 0.83 -7.29
C VAL A 58 4.07 -0.09 -8.42
N ALA A 59 3.80 -1.35 -8.10
CA ALA A 59 3.05 -2.24 -8.98
C ALA A 59 1.95 -2.92 -8.18
N GLY A 60 0.84 -3.21 -8.85
CA GLY A 60 -0.28 -3.90 -8.22
C GLY A 60 -0.88 -4.95 -9.15
N GLY A 61 -1.35 -6.04 -8.55
CA GLY A 61 -2.10 -7.10 -9.19
C GLY A 61 -3.46 -7.23 -8.54
N GLY A 62 -4.45 -6.50 -9.05
CA GLY A 62 -5.84 -6.50 -8.59
C GLY A 62 -6.10 -5.90 -7.21
N HIS A 63 -5.07 -5.45 -6.49
CA HIS A 63 -5.24 -4.79 -5.19
C HIS A 63 -5.80 -3.38 -5.34
N ASN A 64 -6.29 -2.81 -4.23
CA ASN A 64 -6.72 -1.42 -4.16
C ASN A 64 -5.58 -0.44 -4.48
N PRO A 65 -5.89 0.79 -4.95
CA PRO A 65 -4.87 1.80 -5.17
C PRO A 65 -4.16 2.16 -3.86
N LEU A 66 -2.87 2.48 -3.95
CA LEU A 66 -2.14 3.08 -2.84
C LEU A 66 -2.47 4.56 -2.76
N LEU A 67 -2.48 5.12 -1.56
CA LEU A 67 -2.77 6.54 -1.38
C LEU A 67 -1.48 7.28 -1.02
N LEU A 68 -1.10 8.24 -1.84
CA LEU A 68 -0.04 9.19 -1.55
C LEU A 68 -0.68 10.52 -1.13
N VAL A 69 -0.52 10.86 0.14
CA VAL A 69 -1.13 12.04 0.77
C VAL A 69 -0.07 13.12 0.91
N GLY A 70 -0.20 14.16 0.09
CA GLY A 70 0.68 15.33 0.07
C GLY A 70 -0.05 16.63 0.45
N GLU A 71 0.60 17.77 0.19
CA GLU A 71 0.00 19.09 0.42
C GLU A 71 -1.11 19.42 -0.57
N ASP A 72 -0.95 18.97 -1.82
CA ASP A 72 -1.92 19.19 -2.90
C ASP A 72 -3.12 18.22 -2.84
N GLY A 73 -3.18 17.38 -1.80
CA GLY A 73 -4.24 16.40 -1.57
C GLY A 73 -3.79 14.95 -1.70
N VAL A 74 -4.73 14.07 -2.04
CA VAL A 74 -4.50 12.63 -2.15
C VAL A 74 -4.36 12.23 -3.61
N ARG A 75 -3.23 11.63 -3.97
CA ARG A 75 -3.02 10.94 -5.24
C ARG A 75 -3.24 9.44 -5.05
N ARG A 76 -4.17 8.87 -5.82
CA ARG A 76 -4.35 7.42 -5.93
C ARG A 76 -3.27 6.87 -6.89
N LEU A 77 -2.38 6.03 -6.39
CA LEU A 77 -1.39 5.29 -7.19
C LEU A 77 -2.03 3.96 -7.61
N PRO A 78 -2.39 3.80 -8.90
CA PRO A 78 -3.21 2.69 -9.33
C PRO A 78 -2.48 1.35 -9.29
N SER A 79 -3.24 0.29 -9.01
CA SER A 79 -2.85 -1.10 -9.20
C SER A 79 -3.28 -1.51 -10.60
N LEU A 80 -2.35 -1.48 -11.56
CA LEU A 80 -2.65 -1.60 -12.99
C LEU A 80 -2.68 -3.04 -13.52
N GLY A 81 -2.16 -4.00 -12.76
CA GLY A 81 -2.11 -5.41 -13.14
C GLY A 81 -3.34 -6.21 -12.69
N PRO A 82 -3.61 -7.36 -13.33
CA PRO A 82 -4.70 -8.27 -12.93
C PRO A 82 -4.40 -8.97 -11.60
N ALA A 83 -5.42 -9.59 -10.99
CA ALA A 83 -5.20 -10.49 -9.85
C ALA A 83 -4.28 -11.67 -10.23
N LEU A 84 -3.45 -12.10 -9.28
CA LEU A 84 -2.42 -13.10 -9.49
C LEU A 84 -2.99 -14.53 -9.43
N GLY A 85 -2.32 -15.46 -10.12
CA GLY A 85 -2.60 -16.89 -10.05
C GLY A 85 -3.59 -17.40 -11.10
N VAL A 86 -4.13 -16.52 -11.95
CA VAL A 86 -5.10 -16.89 -12.98
C VAL A 86 -4.43 -17.60 -14.17
N ARG A 87 -3.29 -17.09 -14.64
CA ARG A 87 -2.48 -17.68 -15.71
C ARG A 87 -1.05 -17.16 -15.65
N THR A 88 -0.11 -17.90 -16.23
CA THR A 88 1.28 -17.46 -16.36
C THR A 88 1.46 -16.40 -17.45
N GLY A 89 2.61 -15.72 -17.43
CA GLY A 89 3.01 -14.75 -18.45
C GLY A 89 2.19 -13.46 -18.43
N LEU A 90 1.73 -13.05 -17.24
CA LEU A 90 1.08 -11.77 -17.03
C LEU A 90 2.11 -10.67 -16.80
N VAL A 91 1.81 -9.46 -17.31
CA VAL A 91 2.62 -8.26 -17.13
C VAL A 91 1.96 -7.38 -16.08
N PHE A 92 2.78 -6.80 -15.21
CA PHE A 92 2.36 -5.92 -14.12
C PHE A 92 3.02 -4.57 -14.33
N PRO A 93 2.29 -3.56 -14.85
CA PRO A 93 2.84 -2.23 -15.05
C PRO A 93 3.27 -1.59 -13.73
N GLU A 94 4.32 -0.79 -13.81
CA GLU A 94 4.84 0.00 -12.70
C GLU A 94 4.42 1.46 -12.86
N GLU A 95 4.10 2.10 -11.74
CA GLU A 95 3.84 3.54 -11.62
C GLU A 95 4.90 4.15 -10.71
N GLU A 96 5.50 5.27 -11.14
CA GLU A 96 6.45 6.01 -10.33
C GLU A 96 5.81 7.24 -9.67
N ALA A 97 6.24 7.49 -8.44
CA ALA A 97 5.97 8.72 -7.72
C ALA A 97 7.24 9.22 -7.02
N ARG A 98 7.27 10.52 -6.72
CA ARG A 98 8.34 11.16 -5.95
C ARG A 98 7.73 11.85 -4.73
N PRO A 99 7.47 11.12 -3.63
CA PRO A 99 6.96 11.68 -2.38
C PRO A 99 7.89 12.77 -1.85
N SER A 100 7.31 13.91 -1.48
CA SER A 100 8.03 14.98 -0.78
C SER A 100 8.19 14.63 0.69
N ARG A 101 9.12 15.31 1.37
CA ARG A 101 9.27 15.18 2.83
C ARG A 101 7.95 15.52 3.51
N GLY A 102 7.55 14.67 4.45
CA GLY A 102 6.28 14.78 5.17
C GLY A 102 5.13 14.05 4.50
N ASP A 103 5.22 13.68 3.23
CA ASP A 103 4.16 12.95 2.54
C ASP A 103 3.95 11.56 3.16
N LEU A 104 2.69 11.13 3.15
CA LEU A 104 2.25 9.89 3.77
C LEU A 104 1.78 8.92 2.69
N LEU A 105 2.44 7.77 2.60
CA LEU A 105 1.99 6.63 1.82
C LEU A 105 1.09 5.75 2.69
N ALA A 106 -0.10 5.42 2.20
CA ALA A 106 -1.02 4.49 2.84
C ALA A 106 -1.34 3.29 1.95
N LEU A 107 -1.22 2.09 2.52
CA LEU A 107 -1.68 0.82 1.94
C LEU A 107 -2.81 0.29 2.82
N TYR A 108 -3.87 -0.22 2.22
CA TYR A 108 -5.04 -0.68 2.96
C TYR A 108 -5.70 -1.88 2.28
N THR A 109 -6.38 -2.73 3.06
CA THR A 109 -7.27 -3.77 2.51
C THR A 109 -8.71 -3.26 2.41
N ASP A 110 -9.46 -3.87 1.51
CA ASP A 110 -10.90 -3.62 1.30
C ASP A 110 -11.72 -3.78 2.59
N GLY A 111 -11.37 -4.70 3.48
CA GLY A 111 -12.03 -4.82 4.79
C GLY A 111 -12.11 -3.52 5.60
N LEU A 112 -11.22 -2.55 5.36
CA LEU A 112 -11.31 -1.20 5.95
C LEU A 112 -12.35 -0.33 5.23
N THR A 113 -12.31 -0.25 3.90
CA THR A 113 -13.23 0.57 3.10
C THR A 113 -14.64 -0.03 3.01
N GLU A 114 -14.77 -1.34 3.17
CA GLU A 114 -16.04 -2.07 3.15
C GLU A 114 -16.66 -2.23 4.54
N ALA A 115 -16.02 -1.68 5.58
CA ALA A 115 -16.60 -1.60 6.91
C ALA A 115 -18.00 -0.97 6.84
N ARG A 116 -18.99 -1.63 7.46
CA ARG A 116 -20.40 -1.24 7.36
C ARG A 116 -20.86 -0.39 8.54
N GLY A 117 -21.56 0.70 8.23
CA GLY A 117 -22.29 1.50 9.21
C GLY A 117 -23.61 0.83 9.63
N PRO A 118 -24.31 1.37 10.64
CA PRO A 118 -25.60 0.85 11.12
C PRO A 118 -26.72 0.81 10.06
N ASP A 119 -26.63 1.67 9.06
CA ASP A 119 -27.55 1.74 7.92
C ASP A 119 -27.15 0.80 6.76
N GLY A 120 -26.06 0.04 6.92
CA GLY A 120 -25.51 -0.87 5.91
C GLY A 120 -24.60 -0.20 4.88
N SER A 121 -24.42 1.12 4.94
CA SER A 121 -23.52 1.86 4.05
C SER A 121 -22.05 1.47 4.28
N LEU A 122 -21.25 1.52 3.22
CA LEU A 122 -19.80 1.29 3.30
C LEU A 122 -19.09 2.56 3.78
N TYR A 123 -18.02 2.38 4.57
CA TYR A 123 -17.13 3.48 4.97
C TYR A 123 -16.62 4.23 3.74
N GLY A 124 -16.16 3.47 2.74
CA GLY A 124 -15.76 3.96 1.43
C GLY A 124 -14.36 4.56 1.40
N LEU A 125 -13.83 4.69 0.19
CA LEU A 125 -12.49 5.20 -0.04
C LEU A 125 -12.43 6.71 0.25
N GLU A 126 -13.47 7.46 -0.11
CA GLU A 126 -13.53 8.91 0.03
C GLU A 126 -13.40 9.35 1.51
N ARG A 127 -13.98 8.59 2.44
CA ARG A 127 -13.82 8.85 3.89
C ARG A 127 -12.42 8.55 4.37
N LEU A 128 -11.80 7.47 3.89
CA LEU A 128 -10.41 7.16 4.20
C LEU A 128 -9.48 8.28 3.72
N GLU A 129 -9.66 8.77 2.49
CA GLU A 129 -8.88 9.87 1.93
C GLU A 129 -9.03 11.16 2.74
N ALA A 130 -10.26 11.50 3.13
CA ALA A 130 -10.55 12.65 3.96
C ALA A 130 -9.89 12.53 5.34
N ALA A 131 -9.98 11.36 5.97
CA ALA A 131 -9.37 11.09 7.27
C ALA A 131 -7.84 11.22 7.22
N LEU A 132 -7.19 10.58 6.23
CA LEU A 132 -5.73 10.66 6.06
C LEU A 132 -5.26 12.09 5.78
N SER A 133 -6.01 12.84 4.95
CA SER A 133 -5.71 14.24 4.67
C SER A 133 -5.76 15.11 5.93
N ARG A 134 -6.80 14.92 6.75
CA ARG A 134 -6.98 15.66 8.02
C ARG A 134 -5.82 15.44 8.99
N PHE A 135 -5.21 14.26 8.98
CA PHE A 135 -4.16 13.89 9.94
C PHE A 135 -2.73 13.90 9.35
N ARG A 136 -2.54 14.32 8.09
CA ARG A 136 -1.23 14.30 7.38
C ARG A 136 -0.06 14.79 8.23
N GLY A 137 -0.21 15.88 8.99
CA GLY A 137 0.87 16.50 9.78
C GLY A 137 1.22 15.80 11.10
N ARG A 138 0.47 14.80 11.54
CA ARG A 138 0.68 14.11 12.82
C ARG A 138 1.70 12.97 12.69
N PRO A 139 2.28 12.47 13.80
CA PRO A 139 3.00 11.21 13.76
C PRO A 139 2.18 10.08 13.11
N ALA A 140 2.83 9.16 12.40
CA ALA A 140 2.13 8.10 11.66
C ALA A 140 1.31 7.19 12.59
N CYS A 141 1.81 6.91 13.81
CA CYS A 141 1.08 6.16 14.83
C CYS A 141 -0.21 6.88 15.28
N GLU A 142 -0.16 8.19 15.50
CA GLU A 142 -1.33 8.98 15.86
C GLU A 142 -2.35 9.06 14.73
N THR A 143 -1.87 9.15 13.48
CA THR A 143 -2.72 9.09 12.29
C THR A 143 -3.43 7.73 12.21
N LEU A 144 -2.68 6.65 12.42
CA LEU A 144 -3.21 5.28 12.42
C LEU A 144 -4.32 5.11 13.46
N SER A 145 -4.07 5.53 14.72
CA SER A 145 -5.07 5.45 15.78
C SER A 145 -6.32 6.28 15.45
N ALA A 146 -6.14 7.51 14.96
CA ALA A 146 -7.26 8.38 14.66
C ALA A 146 -8.15 7.84 13.51
N VAL A 147 -7.55 7.24 12.48
CA VAL A 147 -8.29 6.57 11.41
C VAL A 147 -9.06 5.37 11.95
N TRP A 148 -8.44 4.56 12.83
CA TRP A 148 -9.13 3.42 13.43
C TRP A 148 -10.30 3.83 14.33
N ASP A 149 -10.13 4.88 15.13
CA ASP A 149 -11.20 5.43 15.98
C ASP A 149 -12.38 5.91 15.11
N GLU A 150 -12.10 6.53 13.97
CA GLU A 150 -13.13 6.99 13.03
C GLU A 150 -13.88 5.83 12.36
N VAL A 151 -13.17 4.78 11.93
CA VAL A 151 -13.79 3.57 11.39
C VAL A 151 -14.63 2.85 12.46
N ALA A 152 -14.15 2.77 13.70
CA ALA A 152 -14.88 2.19 14.81
C ALA A 152 -16.16 2.98 15.15
N ALA A 153 -16.05 4.32 15.18
CA ALA A 153 -17.18 5.21 15.38
C ALA A 153 -18.21 5.07 14.25
N PHE A 154 -17.76 5.02 12.98
CA PHE A 154 -18.62 4.83 11.81
C PHE A 154 -19.42 3.52 11.87
N ARG A 155 -18.80 2.43 12.32
CA ARG A 155 -19.47 1.13 12.50
C ARG A 155 -20.53 1.12 13.60
N GLY A 156 -20.51 2.10 14.51
CA GLY A 156 -21.50 2.20 15.60
C GLY A 156 -21.54 0.99 16.52
N GLY A 157 -20.41 0.28 16.69
CA GLY A 157 -20.31 -0.93 17.51
C GLY A 157 -20.72 -2.24 16.83
N GLY A 158 -21.08 -2.21 15.54
CA GLY A 158 -21.32 -3.43 14.75
C GLY A 158 -20.04 -4.28 14.58
N PRO A 159 -20.16 -5.60 14.36
CA PRO A 159 -19.01 -6.49 14.19
C PRO A 159 -18.20 -6.15 12.93
N ALA A 160 -16.95 -6.62 12.87
CA ALA A 160 -16.15 -6.49 11.67
C ALA A 160 -16.68 -7.48 10.64
N THR A 161 -16.81 -7.05 9.39
CA THR A 161 -17.32 -7.89 8.31
C THR A 161 -16.20 -8.61 7.56
N ASP A 162 -14.97 -8.11 7.66
CA ASP A 162 -13.77 -8.68 7.06
C ASP A 162 -12.50 -8.20 7.80
N ASP A 163 -11.36 -8.82 7.49
CA ASP A 163 -10.05 -8.43 8.00
C ASP A 163 -9.58 -7.11 7.37
N ALA A 164 -9.34 -6.12 8.24
CA ALA A 164 -8.95 -4.78 7.83
C ALA A 164 -7.49 -4.49 8.22
N THR A 165 -6.68 -4.09 7.25
CA THR A 165 -5.28 -3.71 7.43
C THR A 165 -5.05 -2.29 6.93
N LEU A 166 -4.26 -1.51 7.67
CA LEU A 166 -3.78 -0.20 7.26
C LEU A 166 -2.29 -0.08 7.60
N ILE A 167 -1.47 0.24 6.60
CA ILE A 167 -0.03 0.50 6.76
C ILE A 167 0.22 1.95 6.35
N LEU A 168 0.93 2.68 7.20
CA LEU A 168 1.31 4.07 6.96
C LEU A 168 2.83 4.19 6.97
N ALA A 169 3.37 4.81 5.91
CA ALA A 169 4.79 5.12 5.79
C ALA A 169 4.97 6.62 5.48
N ARG A 170 5.79 7.31 6.27
CA ARG A 170 6.03 8.75 6.10
C ARG A 170 7.39 9.01 5.47
N CYS A 171 7.42 9.75 4.38
CA CYS A 171 8.65 10.20 3.76
C CYS A 171 9.35 11.21 4.68
N GLN A 172 10.58 10.93 5.11
CA GLN A 172 11.39 11.86 5.90
C GLN A 172 12.28 12.77 5.04
N GLY A 173 12.18 12.66 3.70
CA GLY A 173 13.19 13.19 2.79
C GLY A 173 14.53 12.46 2.97
N PRO A 174 15.59 12.85 2.23
CA PRO A 174 16.94 12.47 2.61
C PRO A 174 17.18 12.93 4.06
N ALA A 175 17.84 12.11 4.87
CA ALA A 175 18.27 12.52 6.20
C ALA A 175 19.04 13.84 6.05
N ASP A 176 18.66 14.87 6.81
CA ASP A 176 19.47 16.06 6.96
C ASP A 176 20.76 15.63 7.67
N ASP A 177 21.73 15.16 6.91
CA ASP A 177 23.06 14.86 7.42
C ASP A 177 23.69 16.20 7.81
N GLU A 178 23.76 16.40 9.12
CA GLU A 178 24.51 17.40 9.86
C GLU A 178 25.11 18.56 9.03
N ARG A 179 24.29 19.52 8.59
CA ARG A 179 24.75 20.92 8.46
C ARG A 179 24.89 21.55 9.86
N LYS A 180 25.66 20.89 10.73
CA LYS A 180 26.40 21.52 11.83
C LYS A 180 27.88 21.51 11.48
N GLY A 181 28.21 22.04 10.30
CA GLY A 181 29.49 22.70 10.08
C GLY A 181 29.51 23.97 10.93
N GLY A 182 29.67 23.79 12.23
CA GLY A 182 29.94 24.86 13.18
C GLY A 182 31.28 25.46 12.81
N THR A 183 31.23 26.59 12.12
CA THR A 183 32.30 27.58 12.04
C THR A 183 32.87 27.83 13.44
N HIS A 184 34.04 27.28 13.72
CA HIS A 184 34.98 27.88 14.65
C HIS A 184 36.20 28.32 13.85
N ALA A 185 36.12 29.58 13.41
CA ALA A 185 37.27 30.39 13.10
C ALA A 185 37.88 30.91 14.42
N HIS A 186 39.21 31.00 14.41
CA HIS A 186 40.14 31.59 15.37
C HIS A 186 40.66 30.69 16.49
#